data_AF-A0A387HDT6-F1
#
_entry.id   AF-A0A387HDT6-F1
#
_cell.length_a   1.000
_cell.length_b   1.000
_cell.length_c   1.000
_cell.angle_alpha   90.00
_cell.angle_beta   90.00
_cell.angle_gamma   90.00
#
_symmetry.space_group_name_H-M   'P 1'
#
loop_
_entity.id
_entity.type
_entity.pdbx_description
1 polymer ?
#
loop_
_entity_poly.entity_id
_entity_poly.type
_entity_poly.pdbx_seq_one_letter_code
_entity_poly.pdbx_strand_id
1 'polypeptide(L)' 'MSAEENAGAKAEQAKGKAKELIGRITGNERLTAEGRIDQVKGETREEKQKANDAYHR' A
#
# COMPACT_ATOMS: atom_id res chain seq x y z
N MET A 1 -4.13 -17.57 -8.55
CA MET A 1 -3.31 -16.56 -7.84
C MET A 1 -3.31 -16.88 -6.34
N SER A 2 -2.15 -16.77 -5.66
CA SER A 2 -2.02 -17.09 -4.22
C SER A 2 -2.51 -15.93 -3.34
N ALA A 3 -3.30 -16.24 -2.32
CA ALA A 3 -3.89 -15.28 -1.37
C ALA A 3 -2.85 -14.42 -0.64
N GLU A 4 -1.61 -14.89 -0.55
CA GLU A 4 -0.48 -14.22 0.11
C GLU A 4 -0.04 -12.92 -0.59
N GLU A 5 -0.11 -12.87 -1.93
CA GLU A 5 0.32 -11.69 -2.70
C GLU A 5 -0.68 -10.53 -2.54
N ASN A 6 -1.98 -10.85 -2.52
CA ASN A 6 -3.06 -9.90 -2.23
C ASN A 6 -3.07 -9.48 -0.75
N ALA A 7 -2.77 -10.40 0.17
CA ALA A 7 -2.65 -10.09 1.59
C ALA A 7 -1.48 -9.13 1.87
N GLY A 8 -0.35 -9.30 1.17
CA GLY A 8 0.80 -8.40 1.25
C GLY A 8 0.48 -6.97 0.81
N ALA A 9 -0.22 -6.80 -0.32
CA ALA A 9 -0.60 -5.47 -0.82
C ALA A 9 -1.53 -4.71 0.15
N LYS A 10 -2.53 -5.40 0.70
CA LYS A 10 -3.43 -4.81 1.71
C LYS A 10 -2.73 -4.51 3.02
N ALA A 11 -1.79 -5.35 3.43
CA ALA A 11 -0.97 -5.11 4.62
C ALA A 11 -0.06 -3.88 4.46
N GLU A 12 0.55 -3.68 3.29
CA GLU A 12 1.35 -2.48 3.00
C GLU A 12 0.49 -1.20 3.02
N GLN A 13 -0.72 -1.22 2.44
CA GLN A 13 -1.64 -0.09 2.51
C GLN A 13 -2.05 0.24 3.96
N ALA A 14 -2.39 -0.79 4.76
CA ALA A 14 -2.76 -0.59 6.16
C ALA A 14 -1.61 -0.01 6.99
N LYS A 15 -0.39 -0.49 6.76
CA LYS A 15 0.83 0.03 7.40
C LYS A 15 1.10 1.48 6.99
N GLY A 16 0.90 1.82 5.72
CA GLY A 16 1.05 3.19 5.21
C GLY A 16 0.07 4.16 5.87
N LYS A 17 -1.21 3.77 5.98
CA LYS A 17 -2.23 4.58 6.70
C LYS A 17 -1.89 4.78 8.17
N ALA A 18 -1.40 3.73 8.83
CA ALA A 18 -0.96 3.83 10.23
C ALA A 18 0.20 4.82 10.40
N LYS A 19 1.23 4.74 9.53
CA LYS A 19 2.36 5.69 9.54
C LYS A 19 1.89 7.12 9.27
N GLU A 20 0.96 7.31 8.34
CA GLU A 20 0.43 8.64 8.05
C GLU A 20 -0.34 9.23 9.23
N LEU A 21 -1.14 8.41 9.90
CA LEU A 21 -1.91 8.81 11.07
C LEU A 21 -0.99 9.15 12.24
N ILE A 22 -0.05 8.26 12.56
CA ILE A 22 0.93 8.46 13.63
C ILE A 22 1.80 9.68 13.33
N GLY A 23 2.23 9.85 12.08
CA GLY A 23 2.99 11.02 11.64
C GLY A 23 2.22 12.33 11.84
N ARG A 24 0.94 12.37 11.47
CA ARG A 24 0.08 13.54 11.72
C ARG A 24 -0.12 13.83 13.21
N ILE A 25 -0.36 12.80 14.02
CA ILE A 25 -0.58 12.96 15.47
C ILE A 25 0.68 13.44 16.17
N THR A 26 1.84 12.91 15.78
CA THR A 26 3.13 13.23 16.39
C THR A 26 3.82 14.46 15.78
N GLY A 27 3.25 15.05 14.73
CA GLY A 27 3.88 16.14 13.97
C GLY A 27 5.11 15.71 13.17
N ASN A 28 5.28 14.40 12.93
CA ASN A 28 6.41 13.85 12.18
C ASN A 28 6.08 13.78 10.68
N GLU A 29 6.53 14.78 9.94
CA GLU A 29 6.33 14.90 8.48
C GLU A 29 6.95 13.73 7.71
N ARG A 30 8.10 13.21 8.17
CA ARG A 30 8.76 12.07 7.53
C ARG A 30 7.90 10.82 7.62
N LEU A 31 7.34 10.52 8.78
CA LEU A 31 6.44 9.38 8.96
C LEU A 31 5.18 9.53 8.10
N THR A 32 4.68 10.76 7.98
CA THR A 32 3.53 11.10 7.14
C THR A 32 3.81 10.84 5.66
N ALA A 33 4.98 11.28 5.18
CA ALA A 33 5.44 11.07 3.82
C ALA A 33 5.67 9.58 3.51
N GLU A 34 6.33 8.85 4.41
CA GLU A 34 6.53 7.39 4.28
C GLU A 34 5.19 6.65 4.20
N GLY A 35 4.21 7.04 5.01
CA GLY A 35 2.87 6.45 5.01
C GLY A 35 2.12 6.64 3.69
N ARG A 36 2.29 7.80 3.03
CA ARG A 36 1.72 8.05 1.69
C ARG A 36 2.43 7.28 0.59
N ILE A 37 3.77 7.20 0.65
CA ILE A 37 4.55 6.44 -0.32
C ILE A 37 4.17 4.96 -0.28
N ASP A 38 4.04 4.38 0.91
CA ASP A 38 3.66 2.97 1.09
C ASP A 38 2.25 2.68 0.52
N GLN A 39 1.29 3.62 0.68
CA GLN A 39 -0.06 3.50 0.10
C GLN A 39 -0.03 3.50 -1.43
N VAL A 40 0.64 4.48 -2.04
CA VAL A 40 0.74 4.60 -3.52
C VAL A 40 1.41 3.37 -4.14
N LYS A 41 2.45 2.85 -3.47
CA LYS A 41 3.18 1.66 -3.92
C LYS A 41 2.30 0.40 -3.88
N GLY A 42 1.45 0.29 -2.86
CA GLY A 42 0.45 -0.78 -2.74
C GLY A 42 -0.63 -0.71 -3.84
N GLU A 43 -1.20 0.47 -4.09
CA GLU A 43 -2.19 0.68 -5.16
C GLU A 43 -1.61 0.36 -6.54
N THR A 44 -0.39 0.83 -6.82
CA THR A 44 0.29 0.54 -8.09
C THR A 44 0.52 -0.96 -8.31
N ARG A 45 0.80 -1.70 -7.22
CA ARG A 45 0.96 -3.16 -7.27
C ARG A 45 -0.37 -3.86 -7.55
N GLU A 46 -1.44 -3.48 -6.85
CA GLU A 46 -2.78 -4.03 -7.08
C GLU A 46 -3.26 -3.78 -8.51
N GLU A 47 -3.06 -2.57 -9.04
CA GLU A 47 -3.45 -2.23 -10.42
C GLU A 47 -2.64 -3.02 -11.45
N LYS A 48 -1.32 -3.12 -11.28
CA LYS A 48 -0.47 -3.94 -12.16
C LYS A 48 -0.84 -5.42 -12.12
N GLN A 49 -1.17 -5.95 -10.93
CA GLN A 49 -1.63 -7.33 -10.78
C GLN A 49 -2.98 -7.54 -11.48
N LYS A 50 -3.96 -6.65 -11.25
CA LYS A 50 -5.27 -6.73 -11.92
C LYS A 50 -5.13 -6.67 -13.45
N ALA A 51 -4.26 -5.80 -13.96
CA ALA A 51 -4.01 -5.70 -15.39
C ALA A 51 -3.37 -6.98 -15.97
N ASN A 52 -2.45 -7.62 -15.24
CA ASN A 52 -1.88 -8.92 -15.63
C ASN A 52 -2.92 -10.05 -15.56
N ASP A 53 -3.75 -10.07 -14.51
CA ASP A 53 -4.79 -11.10 -14.34
C ASP A 53 -5.84 -11.02 -15.46
N ALA A 54 -6.20 -9.80 -15.90
CA ALA A 54 -7.08 -9.58 -17.03
C ALA A 54 -6.47 -10.00 -18.38
N TYR A 55 -5.14 -9.96 -18.51
CA TYR A 55 -4.40 -10.37 -19.72
C TYR A 55 -4.13 -11.87 -19.80
N HIS A 56 -4.16 -12.58 -18.66
CA HIS A 56 -3.90 -14.02 -18.57
C HIS A 56 -5.16 -14.90 -18.51
N ARG A 57 -6.33 -14.36 -18.90
CA ARG A 57 -7.58 -15.12 -19.01
C ARG A 57 -7.80 -15.73 -20.39
#